data_AF-A0A6G1S0F7-F1
#
_entry.id   AF-A0A6G1S0F7-F1
#
_cell.length_a   1.000
_cell.length_b   1.000
_cell.length_c   1.000
_cell.angle_alpha   90.00
_cell.angle_beta   90.00
_cell.angle_gamma   90.00
#
_symmetry.space_group_name_H-M   'P 1'
#
loop_
_entity.id
_entity.type
_entity.pdbx_description
1 polymer ?
#
loop_
_entity_poly.entity_id
_entity_poly.type
_entity_poly.pdbx_seq_one_letter_code
_entity_poly.pdbx_strand_id
1 'polypeptide(L)'
;AVVPGGASRAGGTFPAQGKMSRSLWRRSVRSCAAARSTKPWRCTSSSSSSCPLPENPGQEPAEEGQRRMNPLNIQMLSRTLHEQIFRGAQVHYSAAEIQRSVEHLRRHDLWGKETSTLPDVDLQLPRMYGDNIDEHFRLLAQKQSLPYLEAANELLQCELPPVPSQWAWQLGWTRYGRDGQVETVDFP
;
A
#
# COMPACT_ATOMS: atom_id res chain seq x y z
N ALA A 1 51.09 41.64 -41.42
CA ALA A 1 49.97 40.68 -41.57
C ALA A 1 48.84 41.16 -40.66
N VAL A 2 47.88 41.90 -41.22
CA VAL A 2 46.49 41.44 -41.49
C VAL A 2 45.65 41.37 -40.20
N VAL A 3 44.89 42.45 -40.02
CA VAL A 3 43.62 42.65 -39.26
C VAL A 3 42.48 41.86 -39.98
N PRO A 4 41.20 41.65 -39.54
CA PRO A 4 40.37 42.09 -38.38
C PRO A 4 39.46 40.99 -37.74
N GLY A 5 38.58 41.40 -36.81
CA GLY A 5 37.20 40.89 -36.67
C GLY A 5 36.84 40.53 -35.22
N GLY A 6 35.78 41.01 -34.56
CA GLY A 6 34.51 41.56 -35.02
C GLY A 6 33.35 40.70 -34.48
N ALA A 7 32.36 41.34 -33.84
CA ALA A 7 31.02 40.82 -33.46
C ALA A 7 30.95 39.80 -32.30
N SER A 8 29.85 39.62 -31.56
CA SER A 8 28.62 40.37 -31.25
C SER A 8 27.74 39.45 -30.36
N ARG A 9 27.07 40.05 -29.36
CA ARG A 9 25.73 39.72 -28.80
C ARG A 9 25.40 38.39 -28.09
N ALA A 10 24.47 38.62 -27.15
CA ALA A 10 23.41 37.75 -26.61
C ALA A 10 23.83 36.87 -25.42
N GLY A 11 23.26 36.99 -24.22
CA GLY A 11 21.86 37.31 -23.90
C GLY A 11 21.09 36.00 -23.81
N GLY A 12 20.90 35.49 -22.59
CA GLY A 12 20.30 34.17 -22.37
C GLY A 12 19.94 33.95 -20.91
N THR A 13 18.97 34.73 -20.44
CA THR A 13 18.23 34.58 -19.19
C THR A 13 17.72 33.14 -19.03
N PHE A 14 18.03 32.48 -17.91
CA PHE A 14 17.37 31.25 -17.49
C PHE A 14 15.95 31.57 -16.99
N PRO A 15 14.87 30.95 -17.52
CA PRO A 15 13.61 30.96 -16.82
C PRO A 15 13.32 29.61 -16.16
N ALA A 16 12.94 29.75 -14.89
CA ALA A 16 11.76 29.14 -14.27
C ALA A 16 11.74 27.63 -14.03
N GLN A 17 11.84 27.32 -12.74
CA GLN A 17 11.36 26.11 -12.10
C GLN A 17 9.94 25.75 -12.57
N GLY A 18 9.80 24.56 -13.15
CA GLY A 18 8.51 23.94 -13.40
C GLY A 18 7.89 23.46 -12.09
N LYS A 19 6.84 24.14 -11.65
CA LYS A 19 6.00 23.72 -10.52
C LYS A 19 5.28 22.42 -10.88
N MET A 20 5.59 21.32 -10.18
CA MET A 20 4.80 20.10 -10.22
C MET A 20 3.49 20.34 -9.45
N SER A 21 2.40 20.57 -10.19
CA SER A 21 1.06 20.65 -9.63
C SER A 21 0.64 19.27 -9.09
N ARG A 22 0.36 19.23 -7.79
CA ARG A 22 -0.27 18.09 -7.10
C ARG A 22 -1.74 18.02 -7.50
N SER A 23 -2.09 17.10 -8.40
CA SER A 23 -3.49 16.79 -8.65
C SER A 23 -3.97 15.76 -7.63
N LEU A 24 -4.81 16.20 -6.70
CA LEU A 24 -5.56 15.34 -5.78
C LEU A 24 -6.70 14.68 -6.56
N TRP A 25 -6.64 13.38 -6.75
CA TRP A 25 -7.75 12.63 -7.33
C TRP A 25 -8.63 12.08 -6.21
N ARG A 26 -9.78 12.72 -5.99
CA ARG A 26 -10.96 12.06 -5.41
C ARG A 26 -11.93 11.78 -6.55
N ARG A 27 -12.33 10.53 -6.72
CA ARG A 27 -13.48 10.19 -7.57
C ARG A 27 -14.34 9.15 -6.88
N SER A 28 -15.63 9.50 -6.79
CA SER A 28 -16.71 8.72 -6.19
C SER A 28 -17.06 7.53 -7.10
N VAL A 29 -17.07 6.33 -6.52
CA VAL A 29 -17.53 5.10 -7.18
C VAL A 29 -19.05 5.01 -7.06
N ARG A 30 -19.73 5.05 -8.21
CA ARG A 30 -21.13 4.64 -8.33
C ARG A 30 -21.17 3.11 -8.41
N SER A 31 -21.95 2.50 -7.52
CA SER A 31 -22.17 1.06 -7.43
C SER A 31 -23.03 0.57 -8.59
N CYS A 32 -22.54 -0.44 -9.32
CA CYS A 32 -23.33 -1.23 -10.25
C CYS A 32 -23.62 -2.58 -9.59
N ALA A 33 -24.87 -2.83 -9.24
CA ALA A 33 -25.33 -4.11 -8.74
C ALA A 33 -25.38 -5.13 -9.88
N ALA A 34 -24.65 -6.24 -9.74
CA ALA A 34 -24.78 -7.41 -10.60
C ALA A 34 -25.00 -8.63 -9.72
N ALA A 35 -26.25 -9.12 -9.74
CA ALA A 35 -26.64 -10.39 -9.16
C ALA A 35 -25.93 -11.53 -9.89
N ARG A 36 -25.24 -12.41 -9.15
CA ARG A 36 -24.84 -13.73 -9.65
C ARG A 36 -25.07 -14.81 -8.60
N SER A 37 -25.77 -15.83 -9.09
CA SER A 37 -26.24 -17.05 -8.45
C SER A 37 -25.14 -17.79 -7.69
N THR A 38 -25.45 -18.15 -6.45
CA THR A 38 -24.66 -19.01 -5.55
C THR A 38 -24.89 -20.48 -5.89
N LYS A 39 -23.81 -21.22 -6.15
CA LYS A 39 -23.76 -22.69 -6.02
C LYS A 39 -22.60 -23.05 -5.10
N PRO A 40 -22.82 -23.84 -4.02
CA PRO A 40 -21.77 -24.18 -3.08
C PRO A 40 -20.91 -25.32 -3.64
N TRP A 41 -19.60 -25.09 -3.74
CA TRP A 41 -18.63 -26.16 -3.95
C TRP A 41 -18.34 -26.83 -2.61
N ARG A 42 -18.67 -28.13 -2.54
CA ARG A 42 -18.39 -29.02 -1.41
C ARG A 42 -16.98 -29.59 -1.62
N CYS A 43 -16.02 -29.19 -0.80
CA CYS A 43 -14.71 -29.84 -0.74
C CYS A 43 -14.72 -30.85 0.41
N THR A 44 -14.69 -32.13 0.08
CA THR A 44 -14.32 -33.22 0.99
C THR A 44 -12.82 -33.47 0.85
N SER A 45 -12.06 -33.07 1.85
CA SER A 45 -10.67 -33.51 2.03
C SER A 45 -10.48 -33.91 3.48
N SER A 46 -10.53 -35.22 3.71
CA SER A 46 -10.08 -35.85 4.94
C SER A 46 -8.57 -35.79 5.00
N SER A 47 -8.03 -35.14 6.01
CA SER A 47 -6.65 -35.33 6.47
C SER A 47 -6.63 -35.07 7.96
N SER A 48 -6.59 -36.17 8.71
CA SER A 48 -6.40 -36.23 10.15
C SER A 48 -4.98 -35.80 10.48
N SER A 49 -4.82 -34.58 10.97
CA SER A 49 -3.63 -34.13 11.67
C SER A 49 -4.04 -33.82 13.11
N SER A 50 -3.91 -34.82 13.97
CA SER A 50 -3.96 -34.65 15.41
C SER A 50 -2.85 -33.70 15.81
N CYS A 51 -3.19 -32.49 16.25
CA CYS A 51 -2.22 -31.59 16.87
C CYS A 51 -1.88 -32.15 18.26
N PRO A 52 -0.64 -32.55 18.56
CA PRO A 52 -0.25 -32.85 19.93
C PRO A 52 -0.27 -31.55 20.73
N LEU A 53 -0.97 -31.56 21.87
CA LEU A 53 -0.82 -30.54 22.91
C LEU A 53 0.63 -30.60 23.43
N PRO A 54 1.34 -29.47 23.56
CA PRO A 54 2.50 -29.43 24.44
C PRO A 54 2.03 -29.30 25.88
N GLU A 55 2.42 -30.27 26.71
CA GLU A 55 2.37 -30.22 28.16
C GLU A 55 3.13 -29.01 28.69
N ASN A 56 2.59 -28.46 29.78
CA ASN A 56 3.13 -27.37 30.58
C ASN A 56 4.24 -27.90 31.51
N PRO A 57 5.45 -27.33 31.49
CA PRO A 57 6.27 -27.24 32.68
C PRO A 57 6.22 -25.80 33.22
N GLY A 58 5.66 -25.67 34.42
CA GLY A 58 5.70 -24.41 35.15
C GLY A 58 7.14 -23.99 35.40
N GLN A 59 7.46 -22.76 35.02
CA GLN A 59 8.58 -21.97 35.54
C GLN A 59 8.34 -20.49 35.22
N GLU A 60 7.63 -19.82 36.13
CA GLU A 60 7.88 -18.41 36.44
C GLU A 60 9.27 -18.33 37.11
N PRO A 61 10.10 -17.29 36.89
CA PRO A 61 9.70 -15.91 36.66
C PRO A 61 10.37 -15.28 35.43
N ALA A 62 9.57 -14.84 34.45
CA ALA A 62 10.04 -13.89 33.45
C ALA A 62 9.72 -12.48 33.98
N GLU A 63 10.78 -11.79 34.36
CA GLU A 63 10.82 -10.41 34.85
C GLU A 63 9.76 -9.49 34.20
N GLU A 64 9.12 -8.68 35.04
CA GLU A 64 8.01 -7.77 34.76
C GLU A 64 8.33 -6.71 33.67
N GLY A 65 8.39 -7.14 32.42
CA GLY A 65 8.17 -6.28 31.27
C GLY A 65 6.70 -5.86 31.28
N GLN A 66 6.43 -4.66 31.78
CA GLN A 66 5.09 -4.10 31.98
C GLN A 66 4.22 -4.26 30.72
N ARG A 67 3.35 -5.29 30.71
CA ARG A 67 2.40 -5.54 29.62
C ARG A 67 1.59 -4.28 29.38
N ARG A 68 1.66 -3.74 28.17
CA ARG A 68 1.01 -2.47 27.84
C ARG A 68 -0.50 -2.69 27.74
N MET A 69 -1.27 -1.99 28.55
CA MET A 69 -2.74 -2.05 28.56
C MET A 69 -3.34 -0.69 28.20
N ASN A 70 -4.50 -0.70 27.55
CA ASN A 70 -5.35 0.48 27.38
C ASN A 70 -6.13 0.76 28.70
N PRO A 71 -6.56 2.00 29.01
CA PRO A 71 -7.55 2.33 30.05
C PRO A 71 -8.78 1.38 30.19
N LEU A 72 -9.14 0.64 29.13
CA LEU A 72 -10.20 -0.38 29.16
C LEU A 72 -9.70 -1.78 29.53
N ASN A 73 -8.47 -1.92 30.02
CA ASN A 73 -7.79 -3.17 30.37
C ASN A 73 -7.65 -4.17 29.21
N ILE A 74 -7.48 -3.65 27.99
CA ILE A 74 -7.22 -4.45 26.78
C ILE A 74 -5.71 -4.49 26.54
N GLN A 75 -5.16 -5.69 26.32
CA GLN A 75 -3.76 -5.88 26.00
C GLN A 75 -3.41 -5.26 24.65
N MET A 76 -2.38 -4.42 24.67
CA MET A 76 -1.80 -3.77 23.50
C MET A 76 -0.56 -4.52 23.05
N LEU A 77 -0.01 -4.11 21.88
CA LEU A 77 1.28 -4.60 21.41
C LEU A 77 2.38 -4.40 22.46
N SER A 78 3.35 -5.32 22.46
CA SER A 78 4.56 -5.21 23.29
C SER A 78 5.28 -3.88 23.03
N ARG A 79 5.99 -3.37 24.05
CA ARG A 79 6.64 -2.06 23.98
C ARG A 79 7.61 -1.98 22.81
N THR A 80 8.43 -3.01 22.61
CA THR A 80 9.41 -3.10 21.51
C THR A 80 8.74 -2.99 20.15
N LEU A 81 7.64 -3.74 19.92
CA LEU A 81 6.91 -3.69 18.67
C LEU A 81 6.20 -2.36 18.44
N HIS A 82 5.62 -1.80 19.51
CA HIS A 82 5.00 -0.48 19.44
C HIS A 82 6.00 0.60 19.04
N GLU A 83 7.22 0.57 19.60
CA GLU A 83 8.30 1.50 19.25
C GLU A 83 8.77 1.32 17.80
N GLN A 84 8.86 0.09 17.30
CA GLN A 84 9.23 -0.17 15.90
C GLN A 84 8.18 0.33 14.89
N ILE A 85 6.89 0.15 15.19
CA ILE A 85 5.79 0.47 14.27
C ILE A 85 5.39 1.95 14.33
N PHE A 86 5.27 2.49 15.55
CA PHE A 86 4.73 3.83 15.80
C PHE A 86 5.79 4.86 16.18
N ARG A 87 7.07 4.47 16.23
CA ARG A 87 8.23 5.36 16.47
C ARG A 87 8.06 6.29 17.68
N GLY A 88 7.46 5.78 18.74
CA GLY A 88 7.26 6.54 19.99
C GLY A 88 6.05 7.48 20.00
N ALA A 89 5.12 7.36 19.05
CA ALA A 89 3.87 8.09 19.08
C ALA A 89 3.11 7.86 20.40
N GLN A 90 2.77 8.96 21.07
CA GLN A 90 2.00 8.92 22.31
C GLN A 90 0.50 8.89 22.00
N VAL A 91 -0.21 7.97 22.65
CA VAL A 91 -1.66 7.88 22.52
C VAL A 91 -2.28 8.68 23.66
N HIS A 92 -3.06 9.69 23.30
CA HIS A 92 -3.87 10.46 24.26
C HIS A 92 -5.30 9.94 24.24
N TYR A 93 -5.83 9.62 25.41
CA TYR A 93 -7.22 9.19 25.57
C TYR A 93 -8.03 10.35 26.17
N SER A 94 -9.16 10.69 25.56
CA SER A 94 -10.08 11.63 26.20
C SER A 94 -10.95 10.91 27.23
N ALA A 95 -11.22 11.57 28.36
CA ALA A 95 -12.07 10.99 29.41
C ALA A 95 -13.50 10.67 28.90
N ALA A 96 -14.02 11.50 27.98
CA ALA A 96 -15.32 11.32 27.36
C ALA A 96 -15.39 10.04 26.51
N GLU A 97 -14.36 9.74 25.72
CA GLU A 97 -14.29 8.53 24.89
C GLU A 97 -14.15 7.27 25.76
N ILE A 98 -13.34 7.33 26.82
CA ILE A 98 -13.22 6.23 27.77
C ILE A 98 -14.58 5.95 28.40
N GLN A 99 -15.27 6.98 28.92
CA GLN A 99 -16.57 6.82 29.57
C GLN A 99 -17.62 6.24 28.62
N ARG A 100 -17.68 6.74 27.38
CA ARG A 100 -18.59 6.21 26.35
C ARG A 100 -18.31 4.75 26.05
N SER A 101 -17.04 4.36 25.99
CA SER A 101 -16.62 2.98 25.76
C SER A 101 -16.99 2.07 26.93
N VAL A 102 -16.74 2.52 28.17
CA VAL A 102 -17.13 1.80 29.40
C VAL A 102 -18.64 1.58 29.46
N GLU A 103 -19.44 2.60 29.17
CA GLU A 103 -20.90 2.49 29.17
C GLU A 103 -21.39 1.47 28.13
N HIS A 104 -20.81 1.50 26.93
CA HIS A 104 -21.14 0.54 25.87
C HIS A 104 -20.79 -0.89 26.28
N LEU A 105 -19.60 -1.11 26.85
CA LEU A 105 -19.18 -2.42 27.36
C LEU A 105 -20.08 -2.93 28.49
N ARG A 106 -20.56 -2.04 29.38
CA ARG A 106 -21.51 -2.41 30.43
C ARG A 106 -22.86 -2.84 29.87
N ARG A 107 -23.39 -2.12 28.87
CA ARG A 107 -24.67 -2.48 28.22
C ARG A 107 -24.65 -3.87 27.58
N HIS A 108 -23.49 -4.32 27.13
CA HIS A 108 -23.30 -5.65 26.54
C HIS A 108 -22.79 -6.70 27.53
N ASP A 109 -22.72 -6.38 28.83
CA ASP A 109 -22.18 -7.26 29.87
C ASP A 109 -20.76 -7.75 29.51
N LEU A 110 -19.90 -6.87 28.97
CA LEU A 110 -18.50 -7.19 28.64
C LEU A 110 -17.51 -6.49 29.57
N TRP A 111 -17.98 -5.50 30.32
CA TRP A 111 -17.14 -4.74 31.25
C TRP A 111 -16.75 -5.59 32.47
N GLY A 112 -15.46 -5.64 32.78
CA GLY A 112 -14.94 -6.37 33.96
C GLY A 112 -14.84 -7.89 33.76
N LYS A 113 -15.10 -8.42 32.56
CA LYS A 113 -14.83 -9.81 32.23
C LYS A 113 -13.34 -10.00 31.94
N GLU A 114 -12.81 -11.15 32.34
CA GLU A 114 -11.40 -11.48 32.16
C GLU A 114 -11.11 -11.66 30.67
N THR A 115 -10.16 -10.88 30.15
CA THR A 115 -9.67 -11.00 28.79
C THR A 115 -8.49 -11.97 28.81
N SER A 116 -8.46 -12.94 27.88
CA SER A 116 -7.33 -13.86 27.76
C SER A 116 -6.06 -13.06 27.47
N THR A 117 -5.13 -13.02 28.42
CA THR A 117 -3.85 -12.35 28.22
C THR A 117 -2.85 -13.29 27.55
N LEU A 118 -2.12 -12.77 26.58
CA LEU A 118 -1.07 -13.48 25.87
C LEU A 118 0.29 -13.08 26.43
N PRO A 119 1.31 -13.95 26.34
CA PRO A 119 2.67 -13.57 26.65
C PRO A 119 3.15 -12.48 25.70
N ASP A 120 4.03 -11.59 26.19
CA ASP A 120 4.61 -10.55 25.34
C ASP A 120 5.52 -11.18 24.28
N VAL A 121 5.40 -10.69 23.05
CA VAL A 121 6.18 -11.19 21.91
C VAL A 121 7.33 -10.23 21.63
N ASP A 122 8.55 -10.77 21.57
CA ASP A 122 9.73 -10.06 21.07
C ASP A 122 9.99 -10.46 19.62
N LEU A 123 9.61 -9.56 18.69
CA LEU A 123 9.90 -9.70 17.27
C LEU A 123 10.66 -8.45 16.81
N GLN A 124 11.66 -8.66 15.97
CA GLN A 124 12.42 -7.58 15.36
C GLN A 124 11.94 -7.40 13.92
N LEU A 125 11.20 -6.32 13.65
CA LEU A 125 10.68 -6.02 12.32
C LEU A 125 11.77 -5.48 11.39
N PRO A 126 11.71 -5.80 10.09
CA PRO A 126 12.53 -5.14 9.08
C PRO A 126 12.35 -3.62 9.12
N ARG A 127 13.38 -2.89 8.67
CA ARG A 127 13.35 -1.43 8.65
C ARG A 127 12.18 -0.91 7.80
N MET A 128 11.24 -0.23 8.43
CA MET A 128 10.15 0.46 7.74
C MET A 128 10.64 1.73 7.04
N TYR A 129 10.15 1.95 5.82
CA TYR A 129 10.24 3.22 5.10
C TYR A 129 9.32 4.28 5.69
N GLY A 130 9.75 5.54 5.69
CA GLY A 130 8.95 6.67 6.20
C GLY A 130 8.78 6.70 7.71
N ASP A 131 7.99 7.64 8.20
CA ASP A 131 7.81 7.89 9.64
C ASP A 131 6.65 7.09 10.26
N ASN A 132 5.68 6.66 9.45
CA ASN A 132 4.52 5.90 9.90
C ASN A 132 4.12 4.79 8.91
N ILE A 133 3.22 3.91 9.34
CA ILE A 133 2.74 2.77 8.54
C ILE A 133 2.11 3.23 7.22
N ASP A 134 1.32 4.31 7.26
CA ASP A 134 0.63 4.83 6.08
C ASP A 134 1.64 5.31 5.01
N GLU A 135 2.70 6.01 5.45
CA GLU A 135 3.77 6.43 4.58
C GLU A 135 4.55 5.24 4.02
N HIS A 136 4.83 4.24 4.85
CA HIS A 136 5.50 3.02 4.43
C HIS A 136 4.77 2.37 3.24
N PHE A 137 3.45 2.14 3.36
CA PHE A 137 2.66 1.53 2.29
C PHE A 137 2.52 2.44 1.09
N ARG A 138 2.39 3.76 1.28
CA ARG A 138 2.36 4.73 0.17
C ARG A 138 3.65 4.69 -0.64
N LEU A 139 4.81 4.68 0.01
CA LEU A 139 6.12 4.61 -0.64
C LEU A 139 6.31 3.28 -1.37
N LEU A 140 5.91 2.17 -0.74
CA LEU A 140 5.99 0.85 -1.35
C LEU A 140 5.10 0.75 -2.59
N ALA A 141 3.84 1.21 -2.47
CA ALA A 141 2.90 1.24 -3.57
C ALA A 141 3.44 2.10 -4.71
N GLN A 142 3.93 3.30 -4.42
CA GLN A 142 4.54 4.18 -5.42
C GLN A 142 5.72 3.50 -6.11
N LYS A 143 6.66 2.92 -5.36
CA LYS A 143 7.83 2.25 -5.93
C LYS A 143 7.45 1.11 -6.88
N GLN A 144 6.40 0.36 -6.56
CA GLN A 144 5.93 -0.75 -7.40
C GLN A 144 5.09 -0.29 -8.59
N SER A 145 4.29 0.77 -8.42
CA SER A 145 3.36 1.24 -9.45
C SER A 145 3.98 2.24 -10.42
N LEU A 146 5.04 2.96 -10.03
CA LEU A 146 5.63 4.02 -10.84
C LEU A 146 6.01 3.59 -12.27
N PRO A 147 6.72 2.47 -12.52
CA PRO A 147 7.09 2.09 -13.89
C PRO A 147 5.86 1.84 -14.77
N TYR A 148 4.80 1.27 -14.21
CA TYR A 148 3.55 1.06 -14.94
C TYR A 148 2.77 2.35 -15.16
N LEU A 149 2.84 3.28 -14.22
CA LEU A 149 2.23 4.60 -14.36
C LEU A 149 2.91 5.40 -15.46
N GLU A 150 4.24 5.38 -15.51
CA GLU A 150 5.04 6.03 -16.55
C GLU A 150 4.70 5.43 -17.92
N ALA A 151 4.77 4.11 -18.08
CA ALA A 151 4.39 3.43 -19.32
C ALA A 151 2.94 3.71 -19.74
N ALA A 152 1.99 3.69 -18.80
CA ALA A 152 0.60 4.03 -19.10
C ALA A 152 0.43 5.50 -19.52
N ASN A 153 1.19 6.41 -18.92
CA ASN A 153 1.14 7.83 -19.27
C ASN A 153 1.77 8.07 -20.65
N GLU A 154 2.87 7.39 -20.98
CA GLU A 154 3.43 7.39 -22.34
C GLU A 154 2.38 6.92 -23.35
N LEU A 155 1.74 5.78 -23.10
CA LEU A 155 0.68 5.25 -23.97
C LEU A 155 -0.51 6.20 -24.13
N LEU A 156 -0.91 6.92 -23.06
CA LEU A 156 -2.00 7.90 -23.11
C LEU A 156 -1.63 9.16 -23.91
N GLN A 157 -0.33 9.51 -23.94
CA GLN A 157 0.18 10.67 -24.68
C GLN A 157 0.53 10.33 -26.12
N CYS A 158 0.69 9.04 -26.46
CA CYS A 158 0.92 8.60 -27.82
C CYS A 158 -0.26 8.94 -28.73
N GLU A 159 0.03 9.57 -29.87
CA GLU A 159 -0.95 9.70 -30.94
C GLU A 159 -1.13 8.36 -31.65
N LEU A 160 -2.36 7.84 -31.65
CA LEU A 160 -2.67 6.60 -32.32
C LEU A 160 -2.56 6.77 -33.85
N PRO A 161 -1.99 5.79 -34.57
CA PRO A 161 -2.03 5.78 -36.01
C PRO A 161 -3.49 5.71 -36.50
N PRO A 162 -3.78 6.17 -37.73
CA PRO A 162 -5.10 6.00 -38.31
C PRO A 162 -5.47 4.51 -38.40
N VAL A 163 -6.77 4.23 -38.32
CA VAL A 163 -7.27 2.85 -38.49
C VAL A 163 -6.87 2.36 -39.88
N PRO A 164 -6.25 1.17 -40.00
CA PRO A 164 -5.78 0.67 -41.28
C PRO A 164 -6.97 0.36 -42.21
N SER A 165 -6.80 0.64 -43.51
CA SER A 165 -7.79 0.30 -44.53
C SER A 165 -7.91 -1.21 -44.75
N GLN A 166 -6.80 -1.94 -44.57
CA GLN A 166 -6.74 -3.40 -44.63
C GLN A 166 -5.94 -3.93 -43.44
N TRP A 167 -6.49 -4.94 -42.76
CA TRP A 167 -5.81 -5.62 -41.67
C TRP A 167 -4.82 -6.65 -42.21
N ALA A 168 -3.64 -6.71 -41.58
CA ALA A 168 -2.60 -7.65 -41.95
C ALA A 168 -2.88 -9.00 -41.27
N TRP A 169 -3.34 -9.98 -42.04
CA TRP A 169 -3.65 -11.33 -41.55
C TRP A 169 -2.40 -12.21 -41.57
N GLN A 170 -1.45 -11.90 -40.69
CA GLN A 170 -0.20 -12.64 -40.55
C GLN A 170 -0.04 -13.17 -39.13
N LEU A 171 0.71 -14.25 -38.97
CA LEU A 171 1.02 -14.82 -37.65
C LEU A 171 2.08 -13.96 -36.96
N GLY A 172 1.86 -13.61 -35.69
CA GLY A 172 2.79 -12.82 -34.89
C GLY A 172 2.29 -11.42 -34.55
N TRP A 173 3.18 -10.56 -34.04
CA TRP A 173 2.85 -9.16 -33.73
C TRP A 173 3.07 -8.29 -34.96
N THR A 174 2.18 -7.32 -35.16
CA THR A 174 2.23 -6.38 -36.28
C THR A 174 2.11 -4.96 -35.77
N ARG A 175 3.04 -4.09 -36.19
CA ARG A 175 3.05 -2.65 -35.90
C ARG A 175 2.51 -1.87 -37.09
N TYR A 176 1.57 -0.99 -36.82
CA TYR A 176 0.99 -0.07 -37.79
C TYR A 176 1.61 1.33 -37.62
N GLY A 177 2.28 1.81 -38.66
CA GLY A 177 2.87 3.15 -38.70
C GLY A 177 1.86 4.23 -39.09
N ARG A 178 2.20 5.49 -38.80
CA ARG A 178 1.36 6.65 -39.10
C ARG A 178 1.11 6.83 -40.61
N ASP A 179 2.09 6.42 -41.43
CA ASP A 179 2.04 6.49 -42.89
C ASP A 179 1.36 5.26 -43.52
N GLY A 180 0.72 4.40 -42.71
CA GLY A 180 0.12 3.14 -43.18
C GLY A 180 1.12 2.02 -43.43
N GLN A 181 2.39 2.19 -43.04
CA GLN A 181 3.39 1.12 -43.07
C GLN A 181 3.02 -0.01 -42.11
N VAL A 182 3.23 -1.24 -42.55
CA VAL A 182 2.95 -2.46 -41.78
C VAL A 182 4.26 -3.20 -41.60
N GLU A 183 4.64 -3.43 -40.35
CA GLU A 183 5.87 -4.13 -40.01
C GLU A 183 5.59 -5.28 -39.05
N THR A 184 6.18 -6.44 -39.31
CA THR A 184 6.13 -7.58 -38.39
C THR A 184 7.14 -7.35 -37.28
N VAL A 185 6.72 -7.57 -36.03
CA VAL A 185 7.54 -7.39 -34.83
C VAL A 185 7.50 -8.67 -33.99
N ASP A 186 8.56 -8.91 -33.21
CA ASP A 186 8.66 -10.11 -32.38
C ASP A 186 7.77 -10.05 -31.12
N PHE A 187 7.53 -8.84 -30.59
CA PHE A 187 6.74 -8.59 -29.37
C PHE A 187 6.04 -7.22 -29.40
N PRO A 188 4.96 -7.02 -28.62
CA PRO A 188 4.19 -5.78 -28.57
C PRO A 188 4.82 -4.72 -27.66
#